data_AF-A0A0F9DIH0-F1
#
_entry.id   AF-A0A0F9DIH0-F1
#
_cell.length_a   1.000
_cell.length_b   1.000
_cell.length_c   1.000
_cell.angle_alpha   90.00
_cell.angle_beta   90.00
_cell.angle_gamma   90.00
#
_symmetry.space_group_name_H-M   'P 1'
#
loop_
_entity.id
_entity.type
_entity.pdbx_description
1 polymer ?
#
loop_
_entity_poly.entity_id
_entity_poly.type
_entity_poly.pdbx_seq_one_letter_code
_entity_poly.pdbx_strand_id
1 'polypeptide(L)'
;MGKEGSGTMKEEMMGTFHESLKQAAEKSRLRYEQLDDFYKDRANAKKFTITTYELKEVLDWQTEHNKTCPYYDDGTKVVSPGGAIGGRMTYSFTPTGIGVAVTVSCACGAKENITDYGSW
;
A
#
# COMPACT_ATOMS: atom_id res chain seq x y z
N MET A 1 -59.71 5.79 -10.80
CA MET A 1 -58.46 6.37 -10.26
C MET A 1 -57.50 5.23 -9.98
N GLY A 2 -56.22 5.35 -10.36
CA GLY A 2 -55.16 4.40 -10.00
C GLY A 2 -54.47 3.69 -11.17
N LYS A 3 -53.82 4.43 -12.08
CA LYS A 3 -52.73 3.91 -12.91
C LYS A 3 -51.43 4.61 -12.51
N GLU A 4 -50.93 4.33 -11.31
CA GLU A 4 -49.65 4.85 -10.83
C GLU A 4 -48.98 3.73 -10.01
N GLY A 5 -47.86 3.18 -10.47
CA GLY A 5 -47.15 2.10 -9.75
C GLY A 5 -46.35 1.13 -10.63
N SER A 6 -46.49 1.17 -11.96
CA SER A 6 -45.74 0.31 -12.87
C SER A 6 -44.43 0.94 -13.38
N GLY A 7 -44.32 2.28 -13.36
CA GLY A 7 -43.13 3.01 -13.80
C GLY A 7 -41.96 2.97 -12.82
N THR A 8 -42.27 3.06 -11.52
CA THR A 8 -41.27 3.18 -10.44
C THR A 8 -40.37 1.95 -10.32
N MET A 9 -40.92 0.73 -10.40
CA MET A 9 -40.12 -0.50 -10.32
C MET A 9 -39.13 -0.66 -11.49
N LYS A 10 -39.49 -0.22 -12.70
CA LYS A 10 -38.60 -0.34 -13.88
C LYS A 10 -37.44 0.66 -13.82
N GLU A 11 -37.72 1.87 -13.33
CA GLU A 11 -36.71 2.91 -13.13
C GLU A 11 -35.72 2.52 -12.02
N GLU A 12 -36.20 1.95 -10.91
CA GLU A 12 -35.36 1.41 -9.83
C GLU A 12 -34.49 0.23 -10.33
N MET A 13 -35.04 -0.69 -11.11
CA MET A 13 -34.28 -1.79 -11.72
C MET A 13 -33.19 -1.29 -12.68
N MET A 14 -33.50 -0.29 -13.51
CA MET A 14 -32.50 0.31 -14.41
C MET A 14 -31.41 1.05 -13.63
N GLY A 15 -31.77 1.73 -12.55
CA GLY A 15 -30.82 2.40 -11.65
C GLY A 15 -29.84 1.41 -11.00
N THR A 16 -30.35 0.31 -10.45
CA THR A 16 -29.52 -0.74 -9.83
C THR A 16 -28.62 -1.46 -10.84
N PHE A 17 -29.11 -1.70 -12.07
CA PHE A 17 -28.30 -2.27 -13.14
C PHE A 17 -27.17 -1.32 -13.57
N HIS A 18 -27.47 -0.03 -13.74
CA HIS A 18 -26.46 0.97 -14.11
C HIS A 18 -25.37 1.11 -13.03
N GLU A 19 -25.75 1.08 -11.76
CA GLU A 19 -24.80 1.11 -10.64
C GLU A 19 -23.92 -0.15 -10.61
N SER A 20 -24.51 -1.32 -10.86
CA SER A 20 -23.76 -2.57 -10.94
C SER A 20 -22.73 -2.56 -12.08
N LEU A 21 -23.08 -1.96 -13.24
CA LEU A 21 -22.14 -1.80 -14.36
C LEU A 21 -20.98 -0.87 -14.00
N LYS A 22 -21.22 0.23 -13.28
CA LYS A 22 -20.16 1.13 -12.79
C LYS A 22 -19.21 0.40 -11.84
N GLN A 23 -19.76 -0.32 -10.86
CA GLN A 23 -18.96 -1.10 -9.91
C GLN A 23 -18.12 -2.18 -10.61
N ALA A 24 -18.69 -2.86 -11.61
CA ALA A 24 -17.96 -3.86 -12.40
C ALA A 24 -16.82 -3.25 -13.22
N ALA A 25 -17.03 -2.07 -13.82
CA ALA A 25 -16.02 -1.34 -14.56
C ALA A 25 -14.87 -0.87 -13.64
N GLU A 26 -15.20 -0.32 -12.47
CA GLU A 26 -14.21 0.12 -11.48
C GLU A 26 -13.40 -1.05 -10.93
N LYS A 27 -14.06 -2.17 -10.57
CA LYS A 27 -13.38 -3.39 -10.12
C LYS A 27 -12.43 -3.94 -11.19
N SER A 28 -12.83 -3.87 -12.46
CA SER A 28 -11.98 -4.30 -13.58
C SER A 28 -10.77 -3.39 -13.73
N ARG A 29 -10.95 -2.06 -13.63
CA ARG A 29 -9.87 -1.08 -13.66
C ARG A 29 -8.84 -1.32 -12.55
N LEU A 30 -9.30 -1.45 -11.31
CA LEU A 30 -8.43 -1.71 -10.16
C LEU A 30 -7.63 -3.01 -10.33
N ARG A 31 -8.25 -4.06 -10.87
CA ARG A 31 -7.55 -5.32 -11.17
C ARG A 31 -6.45 -5.15 -12.22
N TYR A 32 -6.69 -4.37 -13.27
CA TYR A 32 -5.68 -4.09 -14.29
C TYR A 32 -4.51 -3.27 -13.73
N GLU A 33 -4.79 -2.26 -12.90
CA GLU A 33 -3.76 -1.46 -12.22
C GLU A 33 -2.88 -2.33 -11.32
N GLN A 34 -3.49 -3.20 -10.50
CA GLN A 34 -2.75 -4.15 -9.67
C GLN A 34 -1.87 -5.12 -10.47
N LEU A 35 -2.34 -5.55 -11.65
CA LEU A 35 -1.55 -6.40 -12.54
C LEU A 35 -0.35 -5.64 -13.12
N ASP A 36 -0.53 -4.39 -13.54
CA ASP A 36 0.55 -3.57 -14.10
C ASP A 36 1.66 -3.30 -13.07
N ASP A 37 1.27 -2.97 -11.83
CA ASP A 37 2.21 -2.80 -10.71
C ASP A 37 2.96 -4.10 -10.42
N PHE A 38 2.27 -5.25 -10.36
CA PHE A 38 2.89 -6.56 -10.19
C PHE A 38 3.94 -6.87 -11.29
N TYR A 39 3.63 -6.59 -12.56
CA TYR A 39 4.58 -6.85 -13.65
C TYR A 39 5.81 -5.94 -13.58
N LYS A 40 5.63 -4.66 -13.22
CA LYS A 40 6.74 -3.73 -13.00
C LYS A 40 7.62 -4.16 -11.81
N ASP A 41 6.99 -4.58 -10.73
CA ASP A 41 7.68 -5.01 -9.51
C ASP A 41 8.49 -6.29 -9.74
N ARG A 42 7.93 -7.26 -10.46
CA ARG A 42 8.67 -8.47 -10.88
C ARG A 42 9.91 -8.13 -11.73
N ALA A 43 9.82 -7.14 -12.63
CA ALA A 43 10.98 -6.68 -13.40
C ALA A 43 12.05 -5.98 -12.53
N ASN A 44 11.68 -5.55 -11.33
CA ASN A 44 12.55 -4.85 -10.38
C ASN A 44 13.04 -5.74 -9.22
N ALA A 45 12.52 -6.96 -9.03
CA ALA A 45 12.84 -7.84 -7.89
C ALA A 45 14.33 -8.23 -7.74
N LYS A 46 15.14 -8.03 -8.79
CA LYS A 46 16.61 -8.23 -8.78
C LYS A 46 17.42 -6.95 -8.64
N LYS A 47 16.77 -5.79 -8.49
CA LYS A 47 17.38 -4.48 -8.36
C LYS A 47 17.33 -4.02 -6.91
N PHE A 48 18.15 -3.03 -6.58
CA PHE A 48 18.10 -2.34 -5.29
C PHE A 48 16.98 -1.28 -5.32
N THR A 49 15.73 -1.73 -5.43
CA THR A 49 14.56 -0.86 -5.57
C THR A 49 13.44 -1.41 -4.71
N ILE A 50 12.71 -0.51 -4.04
CA ILE A 50 11.52 -0.84 -3.26
C ILE A 50 10.33 -0.96 -4.22
N THR A 51 9.65 -2.11 -4.20
CA THR A 51 8.44 -2.37 -4.99
C THR A 51 7.23 -1.59 -4.45
N THR A 52 6.13 -1.53 -5.21
CA THR A 52 4.89 -0.91 -4.71
C THR A 52 4.34 -1.62 -3.48
N TYR A 53 4.44 -2.95 -3.46
CA TYR A 53 4.09 -3.78 -2.30
C TYR A 53 4.98 -3.46 -1.09
N GLU A 54 6.30 -3.50 -1.25
CA GLU A 54 7.26 -3.23 -0.17
C GLU A 54 7.08 -1.80 0.38
N LEU A 55 6.79 -0.83 -0.49
CA LEU A 55 6.50 0.54 -0.07
C LEU A 55 5.25 0.60 0.81
N LYS A 56 4.19 -0.13 0.44
CA LYS A 56 2.97 -0.20 1.26
C LYS A 56 3.27 -0.80 2.63
N GLU A 57 4.01 -1.91 2.69
CA GLU A 57 4.40 -2.54 3.97
C GLU A 57 5.23 -1.57 4.85
N VAL A 58 6.14 -0.79 4.25
CA VAL A 58 6.88 0.26 4.97
C VAL A 58 5.95 1.31 5.56
N LEU A 59 4.96 1.79 4.81
CA LEU A 59 4.05 2.84 5.25
C LEU A 59 3.12 2.35 6.37
N ASP A 60 2.59 1.13 6.24
CA ASP A 60 1.74 0.52 7.25
C ASP A 60 2.52 0.30 8.55
N TRP A 61 3.71 -0.28 8.46
CA TRP A 61 4.58 -0.46 9.62
C TRP A 61 5.00 0.88 10.24
N GLN A 62 5.35 1.89 9.45
CA GLN A 62 5.68 3.22 9.98
C GLN A 62 4.49 3.83 10.73
N THR A 63 3.28 3.73 10.18
CA THR A 63 2.07 4.28 10.81
C THR A 63 1.85 3.70 12.21
N GLU A 64 2.04 2.38 12.36
CA GLU A 64 1.93 1.73 13.67
C GLU A 64 3.11 2.06 14.57
N HIS A 65 4.34 1.94 14.05
CA HIS A 65 5.56 2.18 14.80
C HIS A 65 5.66 3.60 15.36
N ASN A 66 5.17 4.59 14.63
CA ASN A 66 5.23 6.01 15.01
C ASN A 66 4.47 6.34 16.29
N LYS A 67 3.44 5.55 16.62
CA LYS A 67 2.65 5.72 17.85
C LYS A 67 3.49 5.53 19.10
N THR A 68 4.52 4.68 19.04
CA THR A 68 5.34 4.30 20.20
C THR A 68 6.81 4.70 20.06
N CYS A 69 7.24 5.13 18.88
CA CYS A 69 8.64 5.45 18.60
C CYS A 69 9.11 6.70 19.36
N PRO A 70 10.21 6.62 20.13
CA PRO A 70 10.77 7.76 20.85
C PRO A 70 11.45 8.80 19.93
N TYR A 71 11.72 8.45 18.67
CA TYR A 71 12.33 9.33 17.66
C TYR A 71 11.30 9.86 16.66
N TYR A 72 10.00 9.55 16.83
CA TYR A 72 8.95 10.12 15.99
C TYR A 72 8.43 11.41 16.62
N ASP A 73 8.50 12.51 15.90
CA ASP A 73 7.94 13.78 16.36
C ASP A 73 6.47 13.87 15.99
N ASP A 74 5.61 13.77 17.01
CA ASP A 74 4.16 14.01 16.90
C ASP A 74 3.77 15.43 17.31
N GLY A 75 4.75 16.31 17.58
CA GLY A 75 4.56 17.67 18.07
C GLY A 75 4.25 17.77 19.57
N THR A 76 4.15 16.63 20.28
CA THR A 76 3.77 16.60 21.69
C THR A 76 4.92 16.25 22.64
N LYS A 77 6.04 15.73 22.11
CA LYS A 77 7.19 15.28 22.89
C LYS A 77 8.52 15.79 22.33
N VAL A 78 9.49 16.01 23.22
CA VAL A 78 10.87 16.34 22.82
C VAL A 78 11.51 15.07 22.27
N VAL A 79 11.75 15.02 20.97
CA VAL A 79 12.43 13.90 20.32
C VAL A 79 13.94 14.08 20.32
N SER A 80 14.67 12.98 20.45
CA SER A 80 16.12 12.99 20.17
C SER A 80 16.34 13.36 18.69
N PRO A 81 17.37 14.16 18.37
CA PRO A 81 17.66 14.51 16.97
C PRO A 81 17.77 13.23 16.14
N GLY A 82 17.08 13.23 15.00
CA GLY A 82 17.25 12.21 13.97
C GLY A 82 18.70 12.16 13.48
N GLY A 83 19.03 11.19 12.62
CA GLY A 83 20.35 11.12 12.01
C GLY A 83 20.73 12.39 11.25
N ALA A 84 21.92 12.43 10.65
CA ALA A 84 22.59 13.63 10.08
C ALA A 84 21.80 14.46 9.04
N ILE A 85 20.58 14.05 8.66
CA ILE A 85 19.67 14.72 7.72
C ILE A 85 18.19 14.62 8.15
N GLY A 86 17.90 14.39 9.42
CA GLY A 86 16.54 14.17 9.93
C GLY A 86 15.95 12.80 9.58
N GLY A 87 16.69 11.96 8.87
CA GLY A 87 16.32 10.57 8.61
C GLY A 87 16.51 9.69 9.86
N ARG A 88 15.50 8.88 10.18
CA ARG A 88 15.58 7.81 11.20
C ARG A 88 15.46 6.40 10.63
N MET A 89 15.25 6.29 9.32
CA MET A 89 14.98 5.03 8.63
C MET A 89 16.22 4.58 7.86
N THR A 90 16.57 3.31 7.99
CA THR A 90 17.62 2.65 7.23
C THR A 90 17.02 1.47 6.47
N TYR A 91 17.22 1.46 5.14
CA TYR A 91 16.82 0.39 4.25
C TYR A 91 18.03 -0.48 3.94
N SER A 92 17.93 -1.77 4.23
CA SER A 92 18.99 -2.75 4.00
C SER A 92 18.54 -3.73 2.91
N PHE A 93 19.32 -3.79 1.82
CA PHE A 93 19.05 -4.68 0.70
C PHE A 93 20.07 -5.82 0.68
N THR A 94 19.58 -7.06 0.72
CA THR A 94 20.41 -8.26 0.77
C THR A 94 20.14 -9.12 -0.47
N PRO A 95 21.01 -9.10 -1.50
CA PRO A 95 20.84 -9.94 -2.66
C PRO A 95 21.09 -11.42 -2.31
N THR A 96 20.16 -12.30 -2.68
CA THR A 96 20.18 -13.74 -2.34
C THR A 96 20.36 -14.65 -3.57
N GLY A 97 20.59 -14.08 -4.75
CA GLY A 97 20.70 -14.80 -6.02
C GLY A 97 19.37 -15.10 -6.71
N ILE A 98 18.31 -15.33 -5.93
CA ILE A 98 16.93 -15.48 -6.42
C ILE A 98 16.16 -14.16 -6.44
N GLY A 99 16.44 -13.28 -5.48
CA GLY A 99 15.87 -11.94 -5.38
C GLY A 99 16.69 -11.05 -4.44
N VAL A 100 16.08 -9.96 -3.99
CA VAL A 100 16.68 -9.02 -3.03
C VAL A 100 15.80 -8.94 -1.80
N ALA A 101 16.27 -9.44 -0.66
CA ALA A 101 15.56 -9.28 0.60
C ALA A 101 15.72 -7.84 1.11
N VAL A 102 14.64 -7.24 1.57
CA VAL A 102 14.62 -5.85 2.04
C VAL A 102 14.18 -5.81 3.50
N THR A 103 14.99 -5.17 4.33
CA THR A 103 14.69 -4.90 5.73
C THR A 103 14.72 -3.41 5.96
N VAL A 104 13.67 -2.88 6.59
CA VAL A 104 13.62 -1.49 7.05
C VAL A 104 13.89 -1.45 8.54
N SER A 105 14.64 -0.47 9.00
CA SER A 105 14.97 -0.31 10.42
C SER A 105 14.89 1.14 10.88
N CYS A 106 14.39 1.36 12.08
CA CYS A 106 14.33 2.68 12.71
C CYS A 106 15.54 2.90 13.61
N ALA A 107 15.94 4.15 13.80
CA ALA A 107 17.00 4.57 14.73
C ALA A 107 16.76 4.11 16.19
N CYS A 108 15.51 3.80 16.56
CA CYS A 108 15.19 3.20 17.87
C CYS A 108 15.63 1.73 18.01
N GLY A 109 16.09 1.11 16.92
CA GLY A 109 16.48 -0.30 16.87
C GLY A 109 15.40 -1.25 16.36
N ALA A 110 14.15 -0.79 16.20
CA ALA A 110 13.08 -1.60 15.61
C ALA A 110 13.39 -1.92 14.13
N LYS A 111 12.99 -3.13 13.70
CA LYS A 111 13.23 -3.63 12.34
C LYS A 111 11.99 -4.35 11.83
N GLU A 112 11.77 -4.28 10.52
CA GLU A 112 10.70 -4.98 9.82
C GLU A 112 11.23 -5.58 8.51
N ASN A 113 10.81 -6.81 8.22
CA ASN A 113 11.10 -7.45 6.94
C ASN A 113 9.93 -7.17 5.99
N ILE A 114 10.20 -6.39 4.94
CA ILE A 114 9.16 -5.94 4.00
C ILE A 114 9.18 -6.71 2.68
N THR A 115 10.11 -7.66 2.53
CA THR A 115 10.39 -8.36 1.27
C THR A 115 9.14 -8.94 0.61
N ASP A 116 8.92 -8.60 -0.68
CA ASP A 116 7.88 -9.25 -1.49
C ASP A 116 8.36 -10.61 -2.03
N TYR A 117 8.28 -11.64 -1.19
CA TYR A 117 8.62 -13.01 -1.61
C TYR A 117 7.70 -13.57 -2.69
N GLY A 118 6.50 -13.01 -2.90
CA GLY A 118 5.56 -13.46 -3.94
C GLY A 118 5.99 -13.03 -5.35
N SER A 119 6.87 -12.03 -5.46
CA SER A 119 7.38 -11.52 -6.73
C SER A 119 8.61 -12.25 -7.27
N TRP A 120 9.25 -13.11 -6.47
CA TRP A 120 10.51 -13.79 -6.80
C TRP A 120 10.32 -14.95 -7.79
#